data_AF-A0A6J2KAL7-F1
#
_entry.id   AF-A0A6J2KAL7-F1
#
_cell.length_a   1.000
_cell.length_b   1.000
_cell.length_c   1.000
_cell.angle_alpha   90.00
_cell.angle_beta   90.00
_cell.angle_gamma   90.00
#
_symmetry.space_group_name_H-M   'P 1'
#
loop_
_entity.id
_entity.type
_entity.pdbx_description
1 polymer ?
#
loop_
_entity_poly.entity_id
_entity_poly.type
_entity_poly.pdbx_seq_one_letter_code
_entity_poly.pdbx_strand_id
1 'polypeptide(L)' 'MDITVFDACLRCQGESKKDSYGKQDCVVVWGECNHSFHFCCMSLWVKQNNRCPLCQQEWSIQRMGK' A
#
# COMPACT_ATOMS: atom_id res chain seq x y z
N MET A 1 3.52 -4.35 24.34
CA MET A 1 3.66 -5.19 23.14
C MET A 1 3.38 -4.29 21.97
N ASP A 2 4.46 -3.70 21.43
CA ASP A 2 4.44 -2.70 20.38
C ASP A 2 4.01 -3.36 19.08
N ILE A 3 2.84 -2.99 18.54
CA ILE A 3 2.32 -3.56 17.31
C ILE A 3 2.95 -2.80 16.13
N THR A 4 4.22 -3.06 15.87
CA THR A 4 4.92 -2.60 14.67
C THR A 4 4.51 -3.40 13.43
N VAL A 5 3.20 -3.57 13.20
CA VAL A 5 2.69 -4.22 11.98
C VAL A 5 2.46 -3.14 10.93
N PHE A 6 3.57 -2.63 10.40
CA PHE A 6 3.60 -1.84 9.17
C PHE A 6 4.46 -2.51 8.09
N ASP A 7 4.80 -3.79 8.27
CA ASP A 7 5.79 -4.47 7.42
C ASP A 7 5.22 -5.55 6.48
N ALA A 8 3.94 -5.89 6.56
CA ALA A 8 3.32 -6.72 5.53
C ALA A 8 1.83 -6.37 5.43
N CYS A 9 1.37 -5.92 4.26
CA CYS A 9 -0.07 -5.85 4.00
C CYS A 9 -0.58 -7.29 4.20
N LEU A 10 -1.38 -7.57 5.25
CA LEU A 10 -1.88 -8.92 5.58
C LEU A 10 -2.56 -9.61 4.38
N ARG A 11 -3.05 -8.82 3.42
CA ARG A 11 -3.61 -9.26 2.15
C ARG A 11 -2.56 -9.84 1.18
N CYS A 12 -1.32 -9.35 1.21
CA CYS A 12 -0.21 -9.86 0.41
C CYS A 12 0.54 -11.00 1.13
N GLN A 13 0.57 -11.01 2.47
CA GLN A 13 1.23 -12.07 3.24
C GLN A 13 0.37 -13.34 3.35
N GLY A 14 -0.96 -13.22 3.25
CA GLY A 14 -1.90 -14.34 3.36
C GLY A 14 -1.90 -15.32 2.18
N GLU A 15 -1.29 -14.98 1.04
CA GLU A 15 -1.33 -15.82 -0.17
C GLU A 15 0.06 -16.32 -0.57
N SER A 16 0.62 -17.23 0.24
CA SER A 16 1.65 -18.18 -0.23
C SER A 16 1.07 -19.30 -1.11
N LYS A 17 -0.10 -19.11 -1.73
CA LYS A 17 -0.72 -20.12 -2.59
C LYS A 17 -1.05 -19.56 -3.97
N LYS A 18 -0.63 -20.37 -4.93
CA LYS A 18 -0.65 -20.21 -6.38
C LYS A 18 -2.08 -20.07 -6.90
N ASP A 19 -2.54 -18.87 -7.25
CA ASP A 19 -3.77 -18.75 -8.03
C ASP A 19 -3.67 -17.66 -9.11
N SER A 20 -3.77 -18.13 -10.35
CA SER A 20 -3.55 -17.44 -11.63
C SER A 20 -4.63 -16.41 -12.00
N TYR A 21 -5.21 -15.67 -11.04
CA TYR A 21 -6.21 -14.64 -11.33
C TYR A 21 -6.22 -13.53 -10.27
N GLY A 22 -5.17 -12.70 -10.25
CA GLY A 22 -5.08 -11.59 -9.28
C GLY A 22 -3.71 -10.93 -9.13
N LYS A 23 -2.71 -11.35 -9.91
CA LYS A 23 -1.41 -10.68 -10.10
C LYS A 23 -1.56 -9.32 -10.81
N GLN A 24 -2.48 -8.47 -10.35
CA GLN A 24 -2.65 -7.12 -10.87
C GLN A 24 -1.68 -6.24 -10.09
N ASP A 25 -0.43 -6.20 -10.55
CA ASP A 25 0.59 -5.19 -10.26
C ASP A 25 0.56 -4.68 -8.80
N CYS A 26 0.98 -5.51 -7.84
CA CYS A 26 1.31 -5.05 -6.48
C CYS A 26 2.61 -4.23 -6.54
N VAL A 27 2.54 -3.07 -7.19
CA VAL A 27 3.64 -2.12 -7.30
C VAL A 27 3.73 -1.28 -6.06
N VAL A 28 4.95 -0.91 -5.69
CA VAL A 28 5.18 0.02 -4.60
C VAL A 28 4.97 1.43 -5.15
N VAL A 29 4.20 2.22 -4.43
CA VAL A 29 3.96 3.64 -4.73
C VAL A 29 4.48 4.48 -3.58
N TRP A 30 5.20 5.54 -3.91
CA TRP A 30 5.70 6.51 -2.96
C TRP A 30 4.85 7.76 -3.07
N GLY A 31 4.39 8.25 -1.93
CA GLY A 31 3.72 9.53 -1.85
C GLY A 31 4.73 10.69 -1.85
N GLU A 32 4.25 11.90 -2.10
CA GLU A 32 5.05 13.15 -1.95
C GLU A 32 5.50 13.36 -0.49
N CYS A 33 4.78 12.77 0.46
CA CYS A 33 5.19 12.67 1.85
C CYS A 33 6.36 11.69 2.10
N ASN A 34 6.95 11.14 1.03
CA ASN A 34 8.07 10.20 1.06
C ASN A 34 7.77 8.85 1.75
N HIS A 35 6.49 8.53 1.95
CA HIS A 35 6.02 7.24 2.46
C HIS A 35 5.66 6.28 1.33
N SER A 36 6.05 5.03 1.46
CA SER A 36 5.82 3.98 0.47
C SER A 36 4.73 3.01 0.88
N PHE A 37 3.86 2.64 -0.06
CA PHE A 37 2.77 1.71 0.16
C PHE A 37 2.55 0.84 -1.08
N HIS A 38 1.90 -0.31 -0.93
CA HIS A 38 1.44 -1.06 -2.10
C HIS A 38 0.28 -0.33 -2.78
N PHE A 39 0.32 -0.25 -4.11
CA PHE A 39 -0.74 0.37 -4.91
C PHE A 39 -2.11 -0.24 -4.62
N CYS A 40 -2.18 -1.57 -4.46
CA CYS A 40 -3.43 -2.26 -4.15
C CYS A 40 -4.02 -1.85 -2.79
N CYS A 41 -3.18 -1.67 -1.76
CA CYS A 41 -3.61 -1.28 -0.42
C CYS A 41 -3.92 0.24 -0.38
N MET A 42 -3.10 1.07 -1.04
CA MET A 42 -3.28 2.52 -1.10
C MET A 42 -4.46 2.97 -1.98
N SER A 43 -4.72 2.29 -3.11
CA SER A 43 -5.84 2.61 -4.01
C SER A 43 -7.19 2.46 -3.31
N LEU A 44 -7.33 1.45 -2.43
CA LEU A 44 -8.53 1.27 -1.61
C LEU A 44 -8.64 2.31 -0.50
N TRP A 45 -7.50 2.70 0.09
CA TRP A 45 -7.43 3.70 1.14
C TRP A 45 -7.85 5.08 0.61
N VAL A 46 -7.25 5.52 -0.49
CA VAL A 46 -7.50 6.81 -1.14
C VAL A 46 -8.96 7.02 -1.51
N LYS A 47 -9.67 5.94 -1.90
CA LYS A 47 -11.12 6.00 -2.18
C LYS A 47 -11.96 6.44 -0.98
N GLN A 48 -11.50 6.19 0.24
CA GLN A 48 -12.21 6.55 1.47
C GLN A 48 -11.57 7.76 2.16
N ASN A 49 -10.25 7.82 2.17
CA ASN A 49 -9.46 8.87 2.81
C ASN A 49 -8.27 9.21 1.90
N ASN A 50 -8.32 10.34 1.22
CA ASN A 50 -7.24 10.81 0.36
C ASN A 50 -6.06 11.42 1.15
N ARG A 51 -5.65 10.76 2.23
CA ARG A 51 -4.58 11.22 3.13
C ARG A 51 -3.62 10.08 3.43
N CYS A 52 -2.34 10.39 3.58
CA CYS A 52 -1.34 9.41 3.98
C CYS A 52 -1.66 8.86 5.38
N PRO A 53 -1.72 7.54 5.59
CA PRO A 53 -2.06 6.97 6.89
C PRO A 53 -0.98 7.23 7.96
N LEU A 54 0.27 7.53 7.57
CA LEU A 54 1.37 7.82 8.50
C LEU A 54 1.41 9.29 8.94
N CYS A 55 1.47 10.24 8.00
CA CYS A 55 1.56 11.66 8.32
C CYS A 55 0.24 12.44 8.23
N GLN A 56 -0.86 11.81 7.81
CA GLN A 56 -2.18 12.43 7.62
C GLN A 56 -2.22 13.60 6.62
N GLN A 57 -1.13 13.85 5.89
CA GLN A 57 -1.08 14.82 4.80
C GLN A 57 -1.87 14.31 3.59
N GLU A 58 -2.25 15.21 2.68
CA GLU A 58 -2.91 14.82 1.43
C GLU A 58 -2.07 13.77 0.68
N TRP A 59 -2.71 12.68 0.28
CA TRP A 59 -2.03 11.62 -0.45
C TRP A 59 -1.93 12.01 -1.93
N SER A 60 -0.69 12.09 -2.41
CA SER A 60 -0.35 12.37 -3.79
C SER A 60 0.82 11.48 -4.20
N ILE A 61 0.74 10.87 -5.37
CA ILE A 61 1.71 9.85 -5.81
C ILE A 61 2.91 10.56 -6.45
N GLN A 62 4.08 10.45 -5.82
CA GLN A 62 5.33 10.98 -6.34
C GLN A 62 5.95 10.05 -7.39
N ARG A 63 5.94 8.75 -7.13
CA ARG A 63 6.50 7.73 -8.04
C ARG A 63 5.87 6.36 -7.80
N MET A 64 5.83 5.54 -8.85
CA MET A 64 5.43 4.14 -8.80
C MET A 64 6.61 3.30 -9.30
N GLY A 65 6.89 2.18 -8.65
CA GLY A 65 8.05 1.33 -8.92
C GLY A 65 7.62 -0.12 -9.01
N LYS A 66 8.10 -0.78 -10.05
CA LYS A 66 7.94 -2.21 -10.29
C LYS A 66 8.92 -3.03 -9.48
#